data_AF-A0A1W9QAE2-F1
#
_entry.id   AF-A0A1W9QAE2-F1
#
_cell.length_a   1.000
_cell.length_b   1.000
_cell.length_c   1.000
_cell.angle_alpha   90.00
_cell.angle_beta   90.00
_cell.angle_gamma   90.00
#
_symmetry.space_group_name_H-M   'P 1'
#
loop_
_entity.id
_entity.type
_entity.pdbx_description
1 polymer ?
#
loop_
_entity_poly.entity_id
_entity_poly.type
_entity_poly.pdbx_seq_one_letter_code
_entity_poly.pdbx_strand_id
1 'polypeptide(L)'
;MKARLLALWLLGTAFLLTVFRRLFFGRDRLSEFVNVYGREGLLPVSPEEHEILTLRYRCTACGACDREEQERIAQSRVGYRGMMATVLGGTRSLVDAEAVRATLVEVPDEAIQRAEAACPENVPIVRLVQLIRGHAARQQAAREGAALSP
;
A
#
# COMPACT_ATOMS: atom_id res chain seq x y z
N MET A 1 25.42 -43.67 -5.59
CA MET A 1 24.11 -43.72 -6.28
C MET A 1 22.92 -43.86 -5.34
N LYS A 2 22.92 -44.82 -4.39
CA LYS A 2 21.80 -45.05 -3.45
C LYS A 2 21.36 -43.81 -2.65
N ALA A 3 22.32 -43.01 -2.15
CA ALA A 3 22.01 -41.77 -1.43
C ALA A 3 21.30 -40.71 -2.30
N ARG A 4 21.64 -40.63 -3.60
CA ARG A 4 21.00 -39.67 -4.54
C ARG A 4 19.58 -40.10 -4.90
N LEU A 5 19.34 -41.39 -5.07
CA LEU A 5 18.00 -41.96 -5.29
C LEU A 5 17.09 -41.74 -4.07
N LEU A 6 17.62 -41.96 -2.87
CA LEU A 6 16.86 -41.76 -1.64
C LEU A 6 16.55 -40.27 -1.40
N ALA A 7 17.50 -39.38 -1.71
CA ALA A 7 17.26 -37.94 -1.69
C ALA A 7 16.20 -37.50 -2.69
N LEU A 8 16.24 -37.99 -3.94
CA LEU A 8 15.22 -37.70 -4.96
C LEU A 8 13.85 -38.22 -4.57
N TRP A 9 13.77 -39.41 -3.97
CA TRP A 9 12.53 -39.98 -3.49
C TRP A 9 11.93 -39.14 -2.36
N LEU A 10 12.73 -38.80 -1.33
CA LEU A 10 12.28 -37.94 -0.24
C LEU A 10 11.82 -36.57 -0.74
N LEU A 11 12.56 -35.96 -1.67
CA LEU A 11 12.21 -34.65 -2.21
C LEU A 11 10.93 -34.73 -3.06
N GLY A 12 10.79 -35.75 -3.89
CA GLY A 12 9.61 -35.98 -4.72
C GLY A 12 8.36 -36.23 -3.88
N THR A 13 8.47 -37.08 -2.85
CA THR A 13 7.37 -37.35 -1.92
C THR A 13 7.01 -36.11 -1.10
N ALA A 14 8.00 -35.36 -0.59
CA ALA A 14 7.74 -34.11 0.11
C ALA A 14 7.04 -33.09 -0.79
N PHE A 15 7.51 -32.91 -2.02
CA PHE A 15 6.90 -32.03 -3.01
C PHE A 15 5.44 -32.43 -3.31
N LEU A 16 5.19 -33.71 -3.60
CA LEU A 16 3.84 -34.23 -3.86
C LEU A 16 2.91 -34.02 -2.65
N LEU A 17 3.38 -34.31 -1.44
CA LEU A 17 2.59 -34.09 -0.22
C LEU A 17 2.31 -32.60 0.02
N THR A 18 3.26 -31.70 -0.26
CA THR A 18 3.07 -30.25 -0.15
C THR A 18 2.05 -29.75 -1.17
N VAL A 19 2.16 -30.17 -2.43
CA VAL A 19 1.21 -29.78 -3.49
C VAL A 19 -0.18 -30.31 -3.17
N PHE A 20 -0.29 -31.59 -2.78
CA PHE A 20 -1.56 -32.21 -2.38
C PHE A 20 -2.18 -31.48 -1.18
N ARG A 21 -1.42 -31.21 -0.12
CA ARG A 21 -1.93 -30.43 1.02
C ARG A 21 -2.36 -29.03 0.63
N ARG A 22 -1.64 -28.36 -0.25
CA ARG A 22 -1.98 -27.00 -0.70
C ARG A 22 -3.28 -26.98 -1.53
N LEU A 23 -3.50 -27.99 -2.37
CA LEU A 23 -4.68 -28.08 -3.24
C LEU A 23 -5.93 -28.53 -2.48
N PHE A 24 -5.82 -29.50 -1.57
CA PHE A 24 -6.98 -30.12 -0.92
C PHE A 24 -7.23 -29.65 0.51
N PHE A 25 -6.22 -29.09 1.19
CA PHE A 25 -6.29 -28.66 2.59
C PHE A 25 -5.76 -27.23 2.77
N GLY A 26 -5.77 -26.42 1.71
CA GLY A 26 -5.37 -25.02 1.77
C GLY A 26 -6.29 -24.25 2.72
N ARG A 27 -5.81 -23.93 3.93
CA ARG A 27 -6.44 -22.93 4.78
C ARG A 27 -6.43 -21.58 4.07
N ASP A 28 -7.46 -20.78 4.29
CA ASP A 28 -7.46 -19.38 3.91
C ASP A 28 -6.47 -18.61 4.80
N ARG A 29 -5.19 -18.68 4.41
CA ARG A 29 -4.09 -18.04 5.14
C ARG A 29 -4.22 -16.52 5.12
N LEU A 30 -4.98 -15.96 4.17
CA LEU A 30 -5.15 -14.52 4.08
C LEU A 30 -6.09 -14.02 5.17
N SER A 31 -7.23 -14.70 5.40
CA SER A 31 -8.10 -14.34 6.54
C SER A 31 -7.43 -14.56 7.88
N GLU A 32 -6.62 -15.62 8.03
CA GLU A 32 -5.81 -15.86 9.23
C GLU A 32 -4.77 -14.73 9.44
N PHE A 33 -4.08 -14.32 8.37
CA PHE A 33 -3.14 -13.19 8.41
C PHE A 33 -3.84 -11.89 8.81
N VAL A 34 -4.99 -11.58 8.20
CA VAL A 34 -5.75 -10.36 8.50
C VAL A 34 -6.27 -10.35 9.94
N ASN A 35 -6.68 -11.51 10.45
CA ASN A 35 -7.12 -11.64 11.85
C ASN A 35 -5.97 -11.31 12.83
N VAL A 36 -4.77 -11.79 12.56
CA VAL A 36 -3.60 -11.56 13.42
C VAL A 36 -3.03 -10.15 13.26
N TYR A 37 -2.79 -9.72 12.02
CA TYR A 37 -2.00 -8.53 11.70
C TYR A 37 -2.84 -7.32 11.26
N GLY A 38 -4.14 -7.49 11.01
CA GLY A 38 -5.01 -6.38 10.60
C GLY A 38 -5.04 -5.24 11.62
N ARG A 39 -4.90 -5.57 12.92
CA ARG A 39 -4.78 -4.60 14.02
C ARG A 39 -3.53 -3.72 13.93
N GLU A 40 -2.46 -4.26 13.38
CA GLU A 40 -1.20 -3.53 13.17
C GLU A 40 -1.26 -2.64 11.93
N GLY A 41 -2.40 -2.60 11.22
CA GLY A 41 -2.59 -1.85 9.98
C GLY A 41 -2.06 -2.60 8.75
N LEU A 42 -1.65 -3.87 8.90
CA LEU A 42 -1.21 -4.72 7.79
C LEU A 42 -2.43 -5.30 7.08
N LEU A 43 -3.02 -4.51 6.21
CA LEU A 43 -4.17 -4.90 5.40
C LEU A 43 -3.75 -5.31 3.99
N PRO A 44 -4.43 -6.28 3.38
CA PRO A 44 -4.17 -6.66 2.01
C PRO A 44 -4.46 -5.50 1.05
N VAL A 45 -3.67 -5.49 -0.01
CA VAL A 45 -3.82 -4.60 -1.16
C VAL A 45 -4.52 -5.40 -2.24
N SER A 46 -5.62 -4.87 -2.78
CA SER A 46 -6.33 -5.54 -3.88
C SER A 46 -5.51 -5.49 -5.19
N PRO A 47 -5.80 -6.35 -6.18
CA PRO A 47 -5.15 -6.26 -7.48
C PRO A 47 -5.29 -4.88 -8.14
N GLU A 48 -6.46 -4.25 -8.05
CA GLU A 48 -6.71 -2.91 -8.57
C GLU A 48 -5.87 -1.84 -7.84
N GLU A 49 -5.80 -1.93 -6.51
CA GLU A 49 -4.97 -1.03 -5.70
C GLU A 49 -3.48 -1.20 -6.06
N HIS A 50 -3.04 -2.44 -6.27
CA HIS A 50 -1.68 -2.73 -6.68
C HIS A 50 -1.35 -2.11 -8.05
N GLU A 51 -2.26 -2.24 -9.03
CA GLU A 51 -2.11 -1.58 -10.33
C GLU A 51 -1.95 -0.06 -10.19
N ILE A 52 -2.80 0.60 -9.39
CA ILE A 52 -2.70 2.04 -9.14
C ILE A 52 -1.35 2.39 -8.50
N LEU A 53 -0.90 1.62 -7.50
CA LEU A 53 0.39 1.84 -6.85
C LEU A 53 1.57 1.71 -7.83
N THR A 54 1.50 0.80 -8.81
CA THR A 54 2.59 0.67 -9.79
C THR A 54 2.74 1.91 -10.68
N LEU A 55 1.66 2.67 -10.91
CA LEU A 55 1.70 3.87 -11.74
C LEU A 55 2.54 5.00 -11.11
N ARG A 56 2.78 4.96 -9.79
CA ARG A 56 3.67 5.90 -9.10
C ARG A 56 5.10 5.87 -9.64
N TYR A 57 5.56 4.73 -10.17
CA TYR A 57 6.94 4.57 -10.66
C TYR A 57 7.23 5.40 -11.91
N ARG A 58 6.20 5.99 -12.53
CA ARG A 58 6.37 6.99 -13.59
C ARG A 58 6.91 8.32 -13.08
N CYS A 59 6.81 8.60 -11.78
CA CYS A 59 7.26 9.87 -11.21
C CYS A 59 8.79 10.03 -11.39
N THR A 60 9.18 11.06 -12.13
CA THR A 60 10.58 11.44 -12.36
C THR A 60 11.13 12.44 -11.34
N ALA A 61 10.36 12.72 -10.27
CA ALA A 61 10.73 13.68 -9.22
C ALA A 61 11.04 15.11 -9.75
N CYS A 62 10.34 15.55 -10.81
CA CYS A 62 10.57 16.85 -11.43
C CYS A 62 10.01 18.05 -10.64
N GLY A 63 9.17 17.81 -9.62
CA GLY A 63 8.58 18.85 -8.76
C GLY A 63 7.51 19.71 -9.43
N ALA A 64 7.07 19.41 -10.66
CA ALA A 64 6.08 20.22 -11.37
C ALA A 64 4.73 20.34 -10.62
N CYS A 65 4.31 19.26 -9.95
CA CYS A 65 3.10 19.21 -9.14
C CYS A 65 3.15 20.05 -7.86
N ASP A 66 4.34 20.50 -7.42
CA ASP A 66 4.49 21.26 -6.18
C ASP A 66 4.58 22.78 -6.42
N ARG A 67 4.61 23.25 -7.68
CA ARG A 67 4.86 24.66 -8.00
C ARG A 67 3.84 25.63 -7.39
N GLU A 68 2.57 25.26 -7.42
CA GLU A 68 1.47 26.07 -6.86
C GLU A 68 1.22 25.80 -5.38
N GLU A 69 1.93 24.84 -4.80
CA GLU A 69 1.74 24.38 -3.42
C GLU A 69 2.81 24.92 -2.45
N GLN A 70 3.76 25.73 -2.94
CA GLN A 70 4.91 26.22 -2.16
C GLN A 70 4.50 26.92 -0.87
N GLU A 71 3.44 27.74 -0.90
CA GLU A 71 2.94 28.42 0.29
C GLU A 71 2.39 27.41 1.32
N ARG A 72 1.61 26.42 0.88
CA ARG A 72 1.08 25.35 1.74
C ARG A 72 2.19 24.50 2.33
N ILE A 73 3.20 24.17 1.54
CA ILE A 73 4.39 23.43 1.99
C ILE A 73 5.14 24.22 3.07
N ALA A 74 5.34 25.54 2.86
CA ALA A 74 6.02 26.40 3.83
C ALA A 74 5.23 26.57 5.13
N GLN A 75 3.90 26.66 5.05
CA GLN A 75 3.01 26.74 6.22
C GLN A 75 2.96 25.42 6.99
N SER A 76 3.08 24.29 6.29
CA SER A 76 3.10 22.97 6.89
C SER A 76 4.47 22.65 7.49
N ARG A 77 4.74 23.23 8.66
CA ARG A 77 6.03 23.16 9.39
C ARG A 77 6.69 21.78 9.36
N VAL A 78 5.91 20.71 9.54
CA VAL A 78 6.43 19.33 9.57
C VAL A 78 5.60 18.33 8.76
N GLY A 79 4.33 18.59 8.49
CA GLY A 79 3.38 17.61 7.95
C GLY A 79 3.48 17.42 6.44
N TYR A 80 2.90 18.35 5.68
CA TYR A 80 2.79 18.28 4.24
C TYR A 80 4.08 18.74 3.56
N ARG A 81 4.67 17.86 2.75
CA ARG A 81 5.94 18.09 2.04
C ARG A 81 5.76 18.26 0.53
N GLY A 82 4.52 18.43 0.06
CA GLY A 82 4.19 18.50 -1.36
C GLY A 82 3.60 17.20 -1.92
N MET A 83 3.01 17.31 -3.10
CA MET A 83 2.46 16.20 -3.85
C MET A 83 3.54 15.26 -4.36
N MET A 84 4.70 15.78 -4.79
CA MET A 84 5.81 14.92 -5.20
C MET A 84 6.27 14.01 -4.05
N ALA A 85 6.42 14.56 -2.84
CA ALA A 85 6.81 13.80 -1.66
C ALA A 85 5.73 12.76 -1.27
N THR A 86 4.45 13.12 -1.39
CA THR A 86 3.32 12.20 -1.21
C THR A 86 3.40 11.03 -2.20
N VAL A 87 3.66 11.30 -3.48
CA VAL A 87 3.79 10.24 -4.50
C VAL A 87 5.00 9.37 -4.24
N LEU A 88 6.19 9.95 -4.02
CA LEU A 88 7.43 9.17 -3.89
C LEU A 88 7.52 8.39 -2.57
N GLY A 89 7.15 9.04 -1.47
CA GLY A 89 7.25 8.50 -0.11
C GLY A 89 5.92 7.92 0.38
N GLY A 90 4.86 8.72 0.34
CA GLY A 90 3.57 8.36 0.93
C GLY A 90 2.88 7.15 0.29
N THR A 91 3.13 6.86 -0.98
CA THR A 91 2.57 5.67 -1.65
C THR A 91 3.52 4.46 -1.66
N ARG A 92 4.73 4.58 -1.07
CA ARG A 92 5.72 3.49 -1.03
C ARG A 92 5.37 2.41 0.00
N SER A 93 4.72 2.80 1.09
CA SER A 93 4.31 1.96 2.20
C SER A 93 2.89 2.33 2.59
N LEU A 94 1.94 1.40 2.42
CA LEU A 94 0.57 1.61 2.90
C LEU A 94 0.41 1.31 4.39
N VAL A 95 1.43 0.72 5.03
CA VAL A 95 1.45 0.53 6.49
C VAL A 95 1.27 1.88 7.20
N ASP A 96 1.88 2.93 6.65
CA ASP A 96 1.85 4.30 7.19
C ASP A 96 0.75 5.18 6.56
N ALA A 97 -0.26 4.57 5.91
CA ALA A 97 -1.30 5.32 5.17
C ALA A 97 -2.04 6.34 6.05
N GLU A 98 -2.28 6.03 7.33
CA GLU A 98 -2.87 6.97 8.28
C GLU A 98 -1.99 8.21 8.51
N ALA A 99 -0.69 8.04 8.69
CA ALA A 99 0.24 9.15 8.87
C ALA A 99 0.30 10.02 7.61
N VAL A 100 0.36 9.38 6.43
CA VAL A 100 0.33 10.10 5.15
C VAL A 100 -1.00 10.85 4.97
N ARG A 101 -2.14 10.21 5.28
CA ARG A 101 -3.46 10.85 5.26
C ARG A 101 -3.49 12.10 6.15
N ALA A 102 -2.90 12.04 7.34
CA ALA A 102 -2.83 13.17 8.26
C ALA A 102 -2.10 14.38 7.65
N THR A 103 -1.06 14.14 6.84
CA THR A 103 -0.37 15.22 6.11
C THR A 103 -1.20 15.84 4.99
N LEU A 104 -2.24 15.16 4.51
CA LEU A 104 -3.09 15.58 3.39
C LEU A 104 -4.41 16.24 3.83
N VAL A 105 -4.64 16.38 5.14
CA VAL A 105 -5.91 16.91 5.70
C VAL A 105 -6.19 18.34 5.24
N GLU A 106 -5.15 19.17 5.15
CA GLU A 106 -5.26 20.57 4.77
C GLU A 106 -5.11 20.79 3.25
N VAL A 107 -4.99 19.72 2.47
CA VAL A 107 -4.88 19.81 1.02
C VAL A 107 -6.28 19.66 0.40
N PRO A 108 -6.81 20.70 -0.24
CA PRO A 108 -8.12 20.65 -0.86
C PRO A 108 -8.07 19.83 -2.16
N ASP A 109 -9.19 19.22 -2.55
CA ASP A 109 -9.24 18.31 -3.69
C ASP A 109 -8.92 19.02 -5.02
N GLU A 110 -9.24 20.30 -5.15
CA GLU A 110 -8.88 21.08 -6.34
C GLU A 110 -7.36 21.23 -6.49
N ALA A 111 -6.63 21.34 -5.38
CA ALA A 111 -5.16 21.40 -5.40
C ALA A 111 -4.56 20.07 -5.89
N ILE A 112 -5.14 18.94 -5.47
CA ILE A 112 -4.73 17.60 -5.92
C ILE A 112 -4.97 17.44 -7.42
N GLN A 113 -6.13 17.90 -7.92
CA GLN A 113 -6.45 17.88 -9.35
C GLN A 113 -5.48 18.74 -10.17
N ARG A 114 -5.17 19.95 -9.71
CA ARG A 114 -4.17 20.82 -10.36
C ARG A 114 -2.79 20.19 -10.38
N ALA A 115 -2.38 19.55 -9.28
CA ALA A 115 -1.12 18.84 -9.19
C ALA A 115 -1.02 17.68 -10.19
N GLU A 116 -2.11 16.91 -10.38
CA GLU A 116 -2.18 15.86 -11.40
C GLU A 116 -2.08 16.45 -12.81
N ALA A 117 -2.83 17.51 -13.11
CA ALA A 117 -2.82 18.18 -14.41
C ALA A 117 -1.44 18.77 -14.76
N ALA A 118 -0.66 19.18 -13.77
CA ALA A 118 0.70 19.69 -13.95
C ALA A 118 1.76 18.58 -14.16
N CYS A 119 1.42 17.30 -13.98
CA CYS A 119 2.37 16.21 -14.02
C CYS A 119 2.73 15.81 -15.48
N PRO A 120 3.98 16.00 -15.94
CA PRO A 120 4.37 15.65 -17.31
C PRO A 120 4.34 14.12 -17.56
N GLU A 121 4.49 13.33 -16.50
CA GLU A 121 4.56 11.86 -16.58
C GLU A 121 3.17 11.19 -16.45
N ASN A 122 2.11 11.99 -16.34
CA ASN A 122 0.73 11.50 -16.15
C ASN A 122 0.62 10.52 -14.96
N VAL A 123 1.23 10.87 -13.83
CA VAL A 123 1.05 10.13 -12.57
C VAL A 123 -0.37 10.39 -12.05
N PRO A 124 -1.16 9.36 -11.72
CA PRO A 124 -2.55 9.54 -11.27
C PRO A 124 -2.61 9.93 -9.78
N ILE A 125 -2.17 11.15 -9.46
CA ILE A 125 -2.07 11.68 -8.09
C ILE A 125 -3.41 11.61 -7.35
N VAL A 126 -4.52 11.95 -8.00
CA VAL A 126 -5.88 11.89 -7.42
C VAL A 126 -6.21 10.46 -6.99
N ARG A 127 -5.99 9.47 -7.86
CA ARG A 127 -6.29 8.06 -7.52
C ARG A 127 -5.36 7.54 -6.43
N LEU A 128 -4.09 7.95 -6.41
CA LEU A 128 -3.14 7.60 -5.36
C LEU A 128 -3.55 8.17 -4.00
N VAL A 129 -3.98 9.44 -3.94
CA VAL A 129 -4.47 10.06 -2.70
C VAL A 129 -5.76 9.41 -2.22
N GLN A 130 -6.70 9.11 -3.13
CA GLN A 130 -7.92 8.38 -2.79
C GLN A 130 -7.63 7.00 -2.23
N LEU A 131 -6.66 6.28 -2.82
CA LEU A 131 -6.20 4.98 -2.33
C LEU A 131 -5.63 5.10 -0.91
N ILE A 132 -4.76 6.08 -0.64
CA ILE A 132 -4.23 6.33 0.71
C ILE A 132 -5.36 6.61 1.70
N ARG A 133 -6.27 7.53 1.36
CA ARG A 133 -7.42 7.89 2.22
C ARG A 133 -8.29 6.66 2.53
N GLY A 134 -8.60 5.86 1.51
CA GLY A 134 -9.38 4.62 1.65
C GLY A 134 -8.67 3.55 2.46
N HIS A 135 -7.36 3.35 2.25
CA HIS A 135 -6.57 2.38 3.01
C HIS A 135 -6.47 2.78 4.49
N ALA A 136 -6.21 4.05 4.77
CA ALA A 136 -6.19 4.59 6.13
C ALA A 136 -7.54 4.42 6.85
N ALA A 137 -8.66 4.64 6.17
CA ALA A 137 -9.99 4.39 6.74
C ALA A 137 -10.20 2.90 7.09
N ARG A 138 -9.73 1.98 6.23
CA ARG A 138 -9.77 0.54 6.52
C ARG A 138 -8.88 0.18 7.71
N GLN A 139 -7.69 0.77 7.82
CA GLN A 139 -6.79 0.55 8.97
C GLN A 139 -7.42 1.02 10.29
N GLN A 140 -8.06 2.19 10.28
CA GLN A 140 -8.76 2.71 11.45
C GLN A 140 -9.92 1.78 11.85
N ALA A 141 -10.76 1.38 10.90
CA ALA A 141 -11.85 0.44 11.15
C ALA A 141 -11.36 -0.92 11.69
N ALA A 142 -10.24 -1.44 11.18
CA ALA A 142 -9.65 -2.69 11.67
C ALA A 142 -9.14 -2.58 13.12
N ARG A 143 -8.61 -1.41 13.52
CA ARG A 143 -8.18 -1.15 14.89
C ARG A 143 -9.36 -0.98 15.85
N GLU A 144 -10.39 -0.24 15.44
CA GLU A 144 -11.61 0.00 16.24
C GLU A 144 -12.43 -1.28 16.41
N GLY A 145 -12.58 -2.08 15.36
CA GLY A 145 -13.26 -3.38 15.43
C GLY A 145 -12.57 -4.37 16.38
N ALA A 146 -11.25 -4.26 16.55
CA ALA A 146 -10.52 -5.05 17.54
C ALA A 146 -10.55 -4.48 18.96
N ALA A 147 -10.88 -3.19 19.13
CA ALA A 147 -11.07 -2.58 20.45
C ALA A 147 -12.42 -2.98 21.09
N LEU A 148 -13.33 -3.57 20.31
CA LEU A 148 -14.66 -4.03 20.73
C LEU A 148 -14.74 -5.53 21.05
N SER A 149 -13.64 -6.29 20.94
CA SER A 149 -13.56 -7.67 21.45
C SER A 149 -12.97 -7.67 22.87
N PRO A 150 -13.75 -8.05 23.89
CA PRO A 150 -13.30 -8.10 25.30
C PRO A 150 -12.26 -9.19 25.57
#